data_AF-A0A286GQ47-F1
#
_entry.id   AF-A0A286GQ47-F1
#
_cell.length_a   1.000
_cell.length_b   1.000
_cell.length_c   1.000
_cell.angle_alpha   90.00
_cell.angle_beta   90.00
_cell.angle_gamma   90.00
#
_symmetry.space_group_name_H-M   'P 1'
#
loop_
_entity.id
_entity.type
_entity.pdbx_description
1 polymer ?
#
loop_
_entity_poly.entity_id
_entity_poly.type
_entity_poly.pdbx_seq_one_letter_code
_entity_poly.pdbx_strand_id
1 'polypeptide(L)'
;MAKKVSVNQLVERVWDIDGYPNYFFGHDKRLYRFDSRGQVRMNKRIIIGTTQGYVLKSKFFSLEQLRVRLLRHRPQKLPSTDHLMDF
;
A
#
# COMPACT_ATOMS: atom_id res chain seq x y z
N MET A 1 -18.75 25.32 9.35
CA MET A 1 -18.76 23.84 9.37
C MET A 1 -17.86 23.33 8.26
N ALA A 2 -16.73 22.69 8.58
CA ALA A 2 -15.79 22.21 7.56
C ALA A 2 -16.36 20.95 6.87
N LYS A 3 -16.75 21.07 5.59
CA LYS A 3 -17.13 19.92 4.77
C LYS A 3 -15.90 19.02 4.58
N LYS A 4 -15.91 17.81 5.15
CA LYS A 4 -14.91 16.78 4.85
C LYS A 4 -15.07 16.38 3.39
N VAL A 5 -14.19 16.90 2.54
CA VAL A 5 -14.06 16.44 1.16
C VAL A 5 -13.45 15.05 1.20
N SER A 6 -14.27 14.04 0.93
CA SER A 6 -13.80 12.67 0.74
C SER A 6 -13.17 12.57 -0.64
N VAL A 7 -11.84 12.67 -0.71
CA VAL A 7 -11.11 12.42 -1.95
C VAL A 7 -11.07 10.91 -2.17
N ASN A 8 -11.82 10.42 -3.15
CA ASN A 8 -11.68 9.04 -3.63
C ASN A 8 -10.38 8.94 -4.42
N GLN A 9 -9.27 8.72 -3.71
CA GLN A 9 -7.97 8.53 -4.33
C GLN A 9 -7.83 7.07 -4.77
N LEU A 10 -7.75 6.86 -6.08
CA LEU A 10 -7.42 5.56 -6.65
C LEU A 10 -5.91 5.35 -6.45
N VAL A 11 -5.55 4.42 -5.57
CA VAL A 11 -4.16 4.11 -5.24
C VAL A 11 -3.84 2.73 -5.81
N GLU A 12 -2.88 2.69 -6.74
CA GLU A 12 -2.35 1.43 -7.24
C GLU A 12 -1.47 0.77 -6.18
N ARG A 13 -1.79 -0.48 -5.82
CA ARG A 13 -1.00 -1.30 -4.92
C ARG A 13 0.18 -1.89 -5.69
N VAL A 14 1.38 -1.35 -5.48
CA VAL A 14 2.59 -1.76 -6.24
C VAL A 14 3.51 -2.66 -5.44
N TRP A 15 3.69 -2.40 -4.14
CA TRP A 15 4.54 -3.22 -3.28
C TRP A 15 3.84 -3.57 -1.99
N ASP A 16 3.80 -4.84 -1.68
CA ASP A 16 3.38 -5.38 -0.40
C ASP A 16 4.53 -5.45 0.59
N ILE A 17 4.17 -5.56 1.87
CA ILE A 17 5.15 -5.69 2.94
C ILE A 17 5.00 -7.07 3.57
N ASP A 18 6.06 -7.86 3.50
CA ASP A 18 6.09 -9.19 4.09
C ASP A 18 5.81 -9.15 5.60
N GLY A 19 4.89 -10.01 6.05
CA GLY A 19 4.36 -10.03 7.41
C GLY A 19 3.36 -8.92 7.77
N TYR A 20 3.03 -8.02 6.84
CA TYR A 20 2.10 -6.90 7.05
C TYR A 20 1.10 -6.76 5.88
N PRO A 21 0.13 -7.68 5.74
CA PRO A 21 -0.76 -7.76 4.57
C PRO A 21 -1.68 -6.54 4.40
N ASN A 22 -1.93 -5.81 5.49
CA ASN A 22 -2.75 -4.60 5.47
C ASN A 22 -1.96 -3.35 5.07
N TYR A 23 -0.66 -3.45 4.81
CA TYR A 23 0.22 -2.35 4.47
C TYR A 23 0.86 -2.56 3.11
N PHE A 24 0.91 -1.50 2.31
CA PHE A 24 1.48 -1.54 0.97
C PHE A 24 2.01 -0.18 0.56
N PHE A 25 2.99 -0.15 -0.34
CA PHE A 25 3.43 1.06 -1.01
C PHE A 25 2.72 1.25 -2.34
N GLY A 26 2.27 2.48 -2.56
CA GLY A 26 1.74 2.92 -3.84
C GLY A 26 2.84 3.27 -4.85
N HIS A 27 2.43 3.56 -6.08
CA HIS A 27 3.34 4.03 -7.14
C HIS A 27 4.08 5.33 -6.77
N ASP A 28 3.47 6.15 -5.92
CA ASP A 28 4.02 7.41 -5.40
C ASP A 28 5.08 7.22 -4.29
N LYS A 29 5.47 5.96 -4.00
CA LYS A 29 6.45 5.59 -2.97
C LYS A 29 6.00 5.98 -1.55
N ARG A 30 4.70 6.16 -1.33
CA ARG A 30 4.12 6.38 0.00
C ARG A 30 3.52 5.10 0.54
N LEU A 31 3.52 4.99 1.87
CA LEU A 31 2.94 3.87 2.57
C LEU A 31 1.45 4.10 2.77
N TYR A 32 0.66 3.10 2.40
CA TYR A 32 -0.77 3.03 2.61
C TYR A 32 -1.12 1.84 3.49
N ARG A 33 -2.28 1.91 4.13
CA ARG A 33 -2.84 0.79 4.88
C ARG A 33 -4.34 0.66 4.67
N PHE A 34 -4.85 -0.56 4.79
CA PHE A 34 -6.28 -0.80 4.91
C PHE A 34 -6.72 -0.63 6.36
N ASP A 35 -7.79 0.14 6.58
CA ASP A 35 -8.51 0.18 7.84
C ASP A 35 -9.38 -1.09 7.97
N SER A 36 -9.89 -1.34 9.18
CA SER A 36 -10.89 -2.38 9.50
C SER A 36 -12.12 -2.39 8.57
N ARG A 37 -12.46 -1.24 7.98
CA ARG A 37 -13.56 -1.07 7.03
C ARG A 37 -13.14 -1.22 5.56
N GLY A 38 -11.92 -1.69 5.28
CA GLY A 38 -11.36 -1.81 3.93
C GLY A 38 -10.98 -0.48 3.28
N GLN A 39 -11.02 0.64 4.01
CA GLN A 39 -10.68 1.95 3.47
C GLN A 39 -9.16 2.15 3.42
N VAL A 40 -8.65 2.69 2.31
CA VAL A 40 -7.24 3.02 2.16
C VAL A 40 -6.92 4.30 2.94
N ARG A 41 -5.93 4.22 3.84
CA ARG A 41 -5.39 5.36 4.56
C ARG A 41 -3.91 5.52 4.27
N MET A 42 -3.52 6.75 3.94
CA MET A 42 -2.11 7.12 3.82
C MET A 42 -1.47 7.12 5.21
N ASN A 43 -0.35 6.41 5.34
CA ASN A 43 0.45 6.43 6.55
C ASN A 43 1.51 7.55 6.44
N LYS A 44 1.67 8.32 7.52
CA LYS A 44 2.65 9.42 7.52
C LYS A 44 4.06 8.84 7.69
N ARG A 45 4.99 9.34 6.89
CA ARG A 45 6.42 9.10 7.12
C ARG A 45 6.80 9.82 8.41
N ILE A 46 7.56 9.13 9.27
CA ILE A 46 8.08 9.72 10.50
C ILE A 46 9.61 9.68 10.49
N ILE A 47 10.20 10.58 11.27
CA ILE A 47 11.64 10.67 11.48
C ILE A 47 11.87 10.44 12.97
N ILE A 48 12.70 9.45 13.31
CA ILE A 48 13.13 9.19 14.68
C ILE A 48 14.64 9.42 14.74
N GLY A 49 15.06 10.46 15.46
CA GLY A 49 16.44 10.94 15.43
C GLY A 49 16.82 11.43 14.02
N THR A 50 17.75 10.73 13.37
CA THR A 50 18.16 10.97 11.97
C THR A 50 17.55 9.99 10.97
N THR A 51 16.84 8.96 11.45
CA THR A 51 16.37 7.85 10.61
C THR A 51 14.95 8.09 10.13
N GLN A 52 14.77 8.08 8.80
CA GLN A 52 13.44 8.12 8.18
C GLN A 52 12.82 6.72 8.11
N GLY A 53 11.52 6.64 8.35
CA GLY A 53 10.80 5.38 8.28
C GLY A 53 9.30 5.52 8.45
N TYR A 54 8.67 4.38 8.73
CA TYR A 54 7.23 4.30 8.95
C TYR A 54 6.91 3.45 10.18
N VAL A 55 5.77 3.74 10.80
CA VAL A 55 5.23 2.89 11.87
C VAL A 55 4.23 1.92 11.27
N LEU A 56 4.52 0.63 11.42
CA LEU A 56 3.61 -0.45 11.04
C LEU A 56 3.05 -1.06 12.32
N LYS A 57 1.72 -1.02 12.46
CA LYS A 57 0.96 -1.45 13.65
C LYS A 57 1.35 -0.65 14.92
N SER A 58 2.52 -0.93 15.49
CA SER A 58 3.10 -0.22 16.65
C SER A 58 4.63 -0.20 16.64
N LYS A 59 5.28 -0.68 15.57
CA LYS A 59 6.74 -0.76 15.48
C LYS A 59 7.25 0.16 14.39
N PHE A 60 8.29 0.91 14.69
CA PHE A 60 9.01 1.70 13.70
C PHE A 60 9.91 0.81 12.87
N PHE A 61 9.87 1.01 11.56
CA PHE A 61 10.77 0.41 10.61
C PHE A 61 11.44 1.50 9.79
N SER A 62 12.76 1.44 9.69
CA SER A 62 13.50 2.31 8.78
C SER A 62 13.18 1.98 7.32
N LEU A 63 13.43 2.93 6.42
CA LEU A 63 13.25 2.69 4.99
C LEU A 63 14.08 1.49 4.49
N GLU A 64 15.27 1.27 5.04
CA GLU A 64 16.13 0.14 4.68
C GLU A 64 15.53 -1.19 5.13
N GLN A 65 15.00 -1.26 6.35
CA GLN A 65 14.33 -2.46 6.86
C GLN A 65 13.06 -2.79 6.06
N LEU A 66 12.33 -1.77 5.62
CA LEU A 66 11.14 -1.96 4.79
C LEU A 66 11.51 -2.44 3.40
N ARG A 67 12.56 -1.88 2.78
CA ARG A 67 13.03 -2.26 1.44
C ARG A 67 13.28 -3.76 1.30
N VAL A 68 13.91 -4.39 2.30
CA VAL A 68 14.19 -5.83 2.29
C VAL A 68 12.92 -6.68 2.36
N ARG A 69 11.83 -6.12 2.89
CA ARG A 69 10.52 -6.79 3.05
C ARG A 69 9.53 -6.44 1.94
N LEU A 70 9.93 -5.64 0.95
CA LEU A 70 9.05 -5.26 -0.15
C LEU A 70 8.86 -6.44 -1.10
N LEU A 71 7.62 -6.89 -1.20
CA LEU A 71 7.18 -7.88 -2.17
C LEU A 71 6.50 -7.16 -3.32
N ARG A 72 6.92 -7.37 -4.55
CA ARG A 72 6.26 -6.73 -5.69
C ARG A 72 4.86 -7.29 -5.84
N HIS A 73 3.85 -6.43 -5.74
CA HIS A 73 2.49 -6.82 -6.02
C HIS A 73 2.39 -7.10 -7.53
N ARG A 74 2.14 -8.35 -7.89
CA ARG A 74 1.78 -8.69 -9.27
C ARG A 74 0.26 -8.64 -9.33
N PRO A 75 -0.34 -7.71 -10.09
CA PRO A 75 -1.75 -7.82 -10.38
C PRO A 75 -1.94 -9.19 -11.07
N GLN A 76 -2.79 -10.04 -10.51
CA GLN A 76 -3.24 -11.22 -11.23
C GLN A 76 -3.83 -10.69 -12.53
N LYS A 77 -3.14 -10.91 -13.65
CA LYS A 77 -3.78 -10.81 -14.97
C LYS A 77 -4.97 -11.77 -14.89
N LEU A 78 -6.19 -11.23 -14.99
CA LEU A 78 -7.33 -12.05 -15.35
C LEU A 78 -6.92 -12.88 -16.57
N PRO A 79 -7.27 -14.18 -16.64
CA PRO A 79 -7.09 -14.93 -17.86
C PRO A 79 -7.86 -14.18 -18.95
N SER A 80 -7.13 -13.72 -19.97
CA SER A 80 -7.70 -13.10 -21.15
C SER A 80 -8.82 -14.01 -21.64
N THR A 81 -10.05 -13.50 -21.62
CA THR A 81 -11.23 -14.20 -22.14
C THR A 81 -11.18 -14.11 -23.66
N ASP A 82 -10.16 -14.71 -24.28
CA ASP A 82 -9.93 -14.69 -25.73
C ASP A 82 -10.37 -15.99 -26.41
N HIS A 83 -10.97 -16.95 -25.69
CA HIS A 83 -11.42 -18.22 -26.27
C HIS A 83 -12.86 -18.57 -25.92
N LEU A 84 -13.82 -17.72 -26.31
CA LEU A 84 -15.25 -18.04 -26.32
C LEU A 84 -15.95 -17.42 -27.54
N MET A 85 -15.36 -17.59 -28.72
CA MET A 85 -15.99 -17.33 -30.02
C MET A 85 -15.44 -18.34 -31.04
N ASP A 86 -15.71 -19.62 -30.85
CA ASP A 86 -15.74 -20.57 -31.97
C ASP A 86 -17.08 -21.32 -31.83
N PHE A 87 -17.99 -20.95 -32.73
CA PHE A 87 -19.31 -21.55 -32.94
C PHE A 87 -19.17 -22.95 -33.54
#